data_AF-A0A7L5ZGY6-F1
#
_entry.id   AF-A0A7L5ZGY6-F1
#
_cell.length_a   1.000
_cell.length_b   1.000
_cell.length_c   1.000
_cell.angle_alpha   90.00
_cell.angle_beta   90.00
_cell.angle_gamma   90.00
#
_symmetry.space_group_name_H-M   'P 1'
#
loop_
_entity.id
_entity.type
_entity.pdbx_description
1 polymer ?
#
loop_
_entity_poly.entity_id
_entity_poly.type
_entity_poly.pdbx_seq_one_letter_code
_entity_poly.pdbx_strand_id
1 'polypeptide(L)'
;MYHEVRECSRSACSDAAHSSRYAAAMTTKSALALIAALALLGGCSAPTAAHVSTAPASSAAVASTAAAPSASASEEPETYTPSKGDWEVTLKVLNKECFGSAGCNVKVRASLSYGGLEEVPQEGTVEVSFRIKGAEDPYESTFEVTEGGSYSPDEVMVSTRSSKAKLTAEVTDVEYSP
;
A
#
# COMPACT_ATOMS: atom_id res chain seq x y z
N MET A 1 -21.00 48.42 51.55
CA MET A 1 -19.90 48.00 50.65
C MET A 1 -20.48 46.96 49.71
N TYR A 2 -20.56 47.35 48.44
CA TYR A 2 -21.22 46.68 47.31
C TYR A 2 -20.23 45.77 46.55
N HIS A 3 -20.77 44.94 45.64
CA HIS A 3 -20.21 43.89 44.75
C HIS A 3 -20.48 42.49 45.29
N GLU A 4 -21.57 41.78 44.95
CA GLU A 4 -22.29 41.61 43.68
C GLU A 4 -21.40 41.07 42.54
N VAL A 5 -21.41 39.75 42.37
CA VAL A 5 -21.34 39.10 41.05
C VAL A 5 -22.52 38.16 40.93
N ARG A 6 -23.57 38.70 40.31
CA ARG A 6 -24.69 37.97 39.73
C ARG A 6 -24.26 37.38 38.38
N GLU A 7 -25.07 36.43 37.92
CA GLU A 7 -25.41 36.23 36.50
C GLU A 7 -24.31 35.70 35.55
N CYS A 8 -24.31 34.37 35.38
CA CYS A 8 -24.09 33.78 34.05
C CYS A 8 -25.19 32.75 33.76
N SER A 9 -26.44 33.21 33.87
CA SER A 9 -27.60 32.55 33.28
C SER A 9 -28.40 33.62 32.56
N ARG A 10 -28.68 33.39 31.27
CA ARG A 10 -29.63 34.11 30.40
C ARG A 10 -29.08 35.33 29.65
N SER A 11 -28.65 35.05 28.42
CA SER A 11 -28.70 35.85 27.19
C SER A 11 -27.39 35.62 26.45
N ALA A 12 -27.32 35.19 25.21
CA ALA A 12 -28.32 34.87 24.19
C ALA A 12 -27.51 33.99 23.22
N CYS A 13 -27.95 32.77 22.88
CA CYS A 13 -29.02 32.54 21.91
C CYS A 13 -28.77 33.30 20.59
N SER A 14 -28.30 32.54 19.60
CA SER A 14 -28.72 32.50 18.18
C SER A 14 -27.54 31.86 17.42
N ASP A 15 -27.63 30.74 16.70
CA ASP A 15 -28.69 30.01 16.01
C ASP A 15 -28.19 28.56 15.88
N ALA A 16 -28.98 27.53 16.21
CA ALA A 16 -29.92 26.88 15.29
C ALA A 16 -29.29 26.33 13.98
N ALA A 17 -29.53 25.03 13.78
CA ALA A 17 -29.57 24.30 12.50
C ALA A 17 -28.26 23.75 11.89
N HIS A 18 -27.85 22.57 12.37
CA HIS A 18 -27.71 21.32 11.58
C HIS A 18 -27.26 20.23 12.56
N SER A 19 -28.12 19.37 13.11
CA SER A 19 -28.88 18.32 12.41
C SER A 19 -28.08 17.67 11.28
N SER A 20 -27.21 16.71 11.62
CA SER A 20 -27.04 15.53 10.78
C SER A 20 -26.67 14.31 11.63
N ARG A 21 -27.73 13.72 12.18
CA ARG A 21 -27.99 12.28 12.32
C ARG A 21 -26.78 11.35 12.19
N TYR A 22 -26.29 10.86 13.32
CA TYR A 22 -25.76 9.49 13.41
C TYR A 22 -26.41 8.77 14.58
N ALA A 23 -27.74 8.65 14.51
CA ALA A 23 -28.44 7.57 15.15
C ALA A 23 -28.30 6.34 14.24
N ALA A 24 -27.40 5.43 14.59
CA ALA A 24 -27.41 4.08 14.06
C ALA A 24 -27.39 3.12 15.25
N ALA A 25 -28.60 2.71 15.63
CA ALA A 25 -28.84 1.64 16.58
C ALA A 25 -28.19 0.34 16.09
N MET A 26 -27.15 -0.13 16.77
CA MET A 26 -26.66 -1.50 16.57
C MET A 26 -27.54 -2.47 17.37
N THR A 27 -28.64 -2.88 16.75
CA THR A 27 -29.38 -4.10 17.11
C THR A 27 -29.13 -5.14 16.04
N THR A 28 -28.07 -5.93 16.17
CA THR A 28 -27.87 -7.12 15.34
C THR A 28 -28.53 -8.32 16.00
N LYS A 29 -29.59 -8.78 15.34
CA LYS A 29 -30.46 -9.88 15.72
C LYS A 29 -29.72 -11.22 15.50
N SER A 30 -29.65 -12.03 16.55
CA SER A 30 -29.43 -13.48 16.43
C SER A 30 -30.59 -14.12 15.67
N ALA A 31 -30.27 -14.94 14.67
CA ALA A 31 -31.18 -15.93 14.11
C ALA A 31 -30.40 -17.23 13.87
N LEU A 32 -30.84 -18.29 14.56
CA LEU A 32 -30.48 -19.69 14.32
C LEU A 32 -31.17 -20.23 13.07
N ALA A 33 -30.60 -21.33 12.54
CA ALA A 33 -31.20 -22.48 11.83
C ALA A 33 -30.53 -22.70 10.45
N LEU A 34 -29.69 -23.73 10.26
CA LEU A 34 -29.92 -25.20 10.11
C LEU A 34 -29.89 -25.63 8.62
N ILE A 35 -29.54 -26.92 8.41
CA ILE A 35 -29.61 -27.76 7.18
C ILE A 35 -28.27 -27.79 6.40
N ALA A 36 -27.39 -28.80 6.56
CA ALA A 36 -27.48 -30.24 6.26
C ALA A 36 -27.22 -30.63 4.78
N ALA A 37 -26.03 -31.21 4.57
CA ALA A 37 -25.75 -32.47 3.86
C ALA A 37 -25.81 -32.60 2.31
N LEU A 38 -24.75 -33.28 1.82
CA LEU A 38 -24.58 -34.08 0.59
C LEU A 38 -24.55 -33.40 -0.79
N ALA A 39 -23.43 -33.58 -1.53
CA ALA A 39 -23.33 -34.63 -2.55
C ALA A 39 -21.91 -34.70 -3.18
N LEU A 40 -21.39 -35.93 -3.23
CA LEU A 40 -20.30 -36.39 -4.09
C LEU A 40 -20.66 -36.20 -5.57
N LEU A 41 -19.65 -35.99 -6.43
CA LEU A 41 -19.49 -36.36 -7.86
C LEU A 41 -18.20 -35.63 -8.31
N GLY A 42 -17.11 -36.26 -8.74
CA GLY A 42 -17.00 -37.32 -9.74
C GLY A 42 -16.35 -36.71 -10.99
N GLY A 43 -15.07 -37.00 -11.25
CA GLY A 43 -14.36 -36.43 -12.40
C GLY A 43 -12.96 -37.02 -12.61
N CYS A 44 -12.90 -38.33 -12.91
CA CYS A 44 -11.72 -38.96 -13.51
C CYS A 44 -11.62 -38.56 -14.98
N SER A 45 -10.42 -38.23 -15.46
CA SER A 45 -10.01 -38.55 -16.83
C SER A 45 -8.50 -38.78 -16.84
N ALA A 46 -8.15 -40.02 -17.16
CA ALA A 46 -6.81 -40.56 -17.31
C ALA A 46 -6.32 -40.35 -18.78
N PRO A 47 -5.08 -40.73 -19.12
CA PRO A 47 -4.29 -40.16 -20.21
C PRO A 47 -4.59 -40.79 -21.57
N THR A 48 -4.26 -40.09 -22.65
CA THR A 48 -4.24 -40.57 -24.04
C THR A 48 -3.31 -39.64 -24.81
N ALA A 49 -2.43 -40.05 -25.71
CA ALA A 49 -1.74 -41.30 -25.98
C ALA A 49 -0.52 -40.87 -26.83
N ALA A 50 0.60 -41.57 -26.68
CA ALA A 50 1.77 -41.38 -27.52
C ALA A 50 1.42 -41.62 -29.00
N HIS A 51 1.90 -40.77 -29.90
CA HIS A 51 2.00 -41.10 -31.31
C HIS A 51 3.39 -40.78 -31.87
N VAL A 52 4.13 -41.88 -32.08
CA VAL A 52 4.91 -42.24 -33.27
C VAL A 52 6.11 -41.36 -33.68
N SER A 53 7.29 -41.90 -33.38
CA SER A 53 8.54 -41.68 -34.10
C SER A 53 8.48 -42.32 -35.50
N THR A 54 8.73 -41.58 -36.58
CA THR A 54 9.27 -42.11 -37.86
C THR A 54 9.92 -40.97 -38.67
N ALA A 55 11.26 -40.99 -38.76
CA ALA A 55 12.04 -40.38 -39.86
C ALA A 55 12.19 -41.41 -41.01
N PRO A 56 12.75 -41.15 -42.21
CA PRO A 56 13.46 -39.95 -42.70
C PRO A 56 13.18 -39.54 -44.18
N ALA A 57 13.94 -38.51 -44.62
CA ALA A 57 14.45 -38.21 -45.99
C ALA A 57 13.50 -37.68 -47.10
N SER A 58 13.83 -36.51 -47.65
CA SER A 58 14.54 -36.41 -48.95
C SER A 58 14.74 -34.95 -49.40
N SER A 59 15.87 -34.71 -50.06
CA SER A 59 16.42 -33.43 -50.53
C SER A 59 15.54 -32.61 -51.47
N ALA A 60 15.62 -31.28 -51.32
CA ALA A 60 15.71 -30.37 -52.45
C ALA A 60 16.58 -29.17 -52.07
N ALA A 61 17.78 -29.11 -52.65
CA ALA A 61 18.65 -27.94 -52.59
C ALA A 61 18.03 -26.84 -53.46
N VAL A 62 17.68 -25.71 -52.84
CA VAL A 62 17.43 -24.45 -53.55
C VAL A 62 18.49 -23.45 -53.10
N ALA A 63 19.40 -23.13 -54.03
CA ALA A 63 20.33 -22.03 -53.88
C ALA A 63 19.51 -20.73 -53.95
N SER A 64 19.21 -20.15 -52.79
CA SER A 64 18.67 -18.79 -52.68
C SER A 64 19.75 -17.88 -52.12
N THR A 65 20.04 -16.84 -52.89
CA THR A 65 20.93 -15.72 -52.58
C THR A 65 20.78 -15.29 -51.12
N ALA A 66 21.86 -15.40 -50.35
CA ALA A 66 21.94 -14.89 -49.00
C ALA A 66 21.89 -13.35 -49.05
N ALA A 67 20.70 -12.79 -48.83
CA ALA A 67 20.59 -11.42 -48.37
C ALA A 67 21.31 -11.35 -47.01
N ALA A 68 22.34 -10.51 -46.92
CA ALA A 68 23.02 -10.26 -45.66
C ALA A 68 21.96 -9.85 -44.62
N PRO A 69 21.93 -10.47 -43.42
CA PRO A 69 21.03 -10.02 -42.38
C PRO A 69 21.39 -8.56 -42.10
N SER A 70 20.46 -7.66 -42.39
CA SER A 70 20.50 -6.32 -41.85
C SER A 70 20.46 -6.51 -40.33
N ALA A 71 21.59 -6.21 -39.67
CA ALA A 71 21.66 -6.22 -38.23
C ALA A 71 20.68 -5.16 -37.74
N SER A 72 19.46 -5.57 -37.39
CA SER A 72 18.62 -4.82 -36.46
C SER A 72 19.46 -4.65 -35.22
N ALA A 73 19.85 -3.41 -34.94
CA ALA A 73 20.35 -3.05 -33.63
C ALA A 73 19.28 -3.47 -32.63
N SER A 74 19.59 -4.50 -31.84
CA SER A 74 18.81 -4.86 -30.68
C SER A 74 19.02 -3.71 -29.70
N GLU A 75 18.04 -2.82 -29.58
CA GLU A 75 17.96 -1.96 -28.40
C GLU A 75 17.92 -2.90 -27.20
N GLU A 76 18.98 -2.85 -26.39
CA GLU A 76 18.97 -3.49 -25.07
C GLU A 76 17.82 -2.85 -24.30
N PRO A 77 16.94 -3.63 -23.63
CA PRO A 77 15.85 -3.03 -22.87
C PRO A 77 16.47 -2.14 -21.80
N GLU A 78 16.21 -0.83 -21.87
CA GLU A 78 16.59 0.12 -20.83
C GLU A 78 15.92 -0.34 -19.53
N THR A 79 16.72 -0.79 -18.55
CA THR A 79 16.20 -1.18 -17.24
C THR A 79 15.70 0.07 -16.52
N TYR A 80 14.39 0.18 -16.37
CA TYR A 80 13.76 1.24 -15.62
C TYR A 80 14.35 1.35 -14.21
N THR A 81 14.75 2.56 -13.82
CA THR A 81 15.22 2.85 -12.46
C THR A 81 14.14 3.67 -11.74
N PRO A 82 13.51 3.13 -10.69
CA PRO A 82 12.44 3.83 -9.98
C PRO A 82 12.98 5.10 -9.33
N SER A 83 12.21 6.18 -9.46
CA SER A 83 12.55 7.48 -8.90
C SER A 83 11.73 7.79 -7.65
N LYS A 84 12.13 8.83 -6.92
CA LYS A 84 11.38 9.35 -5.78
C LYS A 84 9.92 9.69 -6.08
N GLY A 85 9.61 10.14 -7.30
CA GLY A 85 8.26 10.56 -7.69
C GLY A 85 7.28 9.39 -7.83
N ASP A 86 7.79 8.17 -7.93
CA ASP A 86 6.98 6.96 -8.13
C ASP A 86 6.43 6.39 -6.83
N TRP A 87 6.82 6.97 -5.69
CA TRP A 87 6.51 6.45 -4.37
C TRP A 87 5.77 7.47 -3.50
N GLU A 88 4.76 6.98 -2.78
CA GLU A 88 4.04 7.73 -1.76
C GLU A 88 4.08 6.96 -0.43
N VAL A 89 4.33 7.66 0.67
CA VAL A 89 4.26 7.09 2.02
C VAL A 89 3.03 7.61 2.74
N THR A 90 2.14 6.69 3.09
CA THR A 90 0.94 6.99 3.87
C THR A 90 1.13 6.59 5.32
N LEU A 91 0.64 7.42 6.24
CA LEU A 91 0.62 7.13 7.67
C LEU A 91 -0.78 6.74 8.15
N LYS A 92 -0.88 5.60 8.82
CA LYS A 92 -2.09 5.16 9.54
C LYS A 92 -1.83 5.19 11.03
N VAL A 93 -2.58 6.02 11.76
CA VAL A 93 -2.55 6.00 13.23
C VAL A 93 -3.23 4.71 13.71
N LEU A 94 -2.49 3.89 14.46
CA LEU A 94 -2.98 2.65 15.05
C LEU A 94 -3.47 2.87 16.48
N ASN A 95 -2.73 3.67 17.26
CA ASN A 95 -3.08 4.01 18.63
C ASN A 95 -2.58 5.43 18.95
N LYS A 96 -3.28 6.13 19.84
CA LYS A 96 -2.90 7.45 20.35
C LYS A 96 -3.28 7.54 21.83
N GLU A 97 -2.28 7.77 22.68
CA GLU A 97 -2.43 7.96 24.11
C GLU A 97 -1.92 9.35 24.49
N CYS A 98 -2.76 10.16 25.15
CA CYS A 98 -2.46 11.55 25.46
C CYS A 98 -2.47 11.81 26.97
N PHE A 99 -1.49 12.57 27.45
CA PHE A 99 -1.26 12.84 28.87
C PHE A 99 -1.46 14.33 29.21
N GLY A 100 -2.48 14.94 28.59
CA GLY A 100 -2.80 16.36 28.78
C GLY A 100 -1.72 17.26 28.17
N SER A 101 -1.10 18.09 29.00
CA SER A 101 -0.05 19.04 28.58
C SER A 101 1.30 18.37 28.31
N ALA A 102 1.49 17.12 28.72
CA ALA A 102 2.73 16.38 28.46
C ALA A 102 2.84 15.85 27.01
N GLY A 103 1.79 15.99 26.21
CA GLY A 103 1.77 15.53 24.82
C GLY A 103 1.07 14.19 24.62
N CYS A 104 1.33 13.54 23.49
CA CYS A 104 0.78 12.23 23.15
C CYS A 104 1.82 11.30 22.54
N ASN A 105 1.73 10.02 22.91
CA ASN A 105 2.40 8.92 22.24
C ASN A 105 1.47 8.37 21.15
N VAL A 106 1.96 8.31 19.92
CA VAL A 106 1.18 7.90 18.75
C VAL A 106 1.87 6.72 18.10
N LYS A 107 1.21 5.56 18.11
CA LYS A 107 1.64 4.41 17.30
C LYS A 107 1.11 4.60 15.89
N VAL A 108 2.01 4.67 14.92
CA VAL A 108 1.69 4.82 13.49
C VAL A 108 2.23 3.64 12.70
N ARG A 109 1.54 3.31 11.63
CA ARG A 109 2.03 2.43 10.57
C ARG A 109 2.31 3.27 9.33
N ALA A 110 3.54 3.26 8.85
CA ALA A 110 3.91 3.78 7.56
C ALA A 110 3.73 2.67 6.50
N SER A 111 3.17 3.03 5.35
CA SER A 111 2.94 2.10 4.25
C SER A 111 3.29 2.78 2.94
N LEU A 112 3.95 2.04 2.08
CA LEU A 112 4.42 2.48 0.78
C LEU A 112 3.36 2.19 -0.29
N SER A 113 3.18 3.13 -1.20
CA SER A 113 2.35 2.96 -2.40
C SER A 113 3.18 3.31 -3.62
N TYR A 114 3.10 2.47 -4.64
CA TYR A 114 3.76 2.69 -5.92
C TYR A 114 2.76 3.28 -6.93
N GLY A 115 3.12 4.39 -7.55
CA GLY A 115 2.31 5.12 -8.53
C GLY A 115 3.07 5.46 -9.81
N GLY A 116 4.24 4.84 -10.03
CA GLY A 116 5.03 5.04 -11.24
C GLY A 116 4.33 4.51 -12.50
N LEU A 117 4.77 5.01 -13.65
CA LEU A 117 4.21 4.63 -14.97
C LEU A 117 4.70 3.25 -15.42
N GLU A 118 5.92 2.90 -15.06
CA GLU A 118 6.56 1.62 -15.38
C GLU A 118 6.41 0.65 -14.20
N GLU A 119 6.61 -0.64 -14.43
CA GLU A 119 6.53 -1.62 -13.34
C GLU A 119 7.74 -1.52 -12.41
N VAL A 120 7.55 -1.84 -11.12
CA VAL A 120 8.67 -1.97 -10.19
C VAL A 120 9.61 -3.07 -10.71
N PRO A 121 10.94 -2.87 -10.72
CA PRO A 121 11.89 -3.90 -11.14
C PRO A 121 11.62 -5.26 -10.47
N GLN A 122 11.64 -6.32 -11.28
CA GLN A 122 11.46 -7.70 -10.79
C GLN A 122 12.75 -8.31 -10.24
N GLU A 123 13.89 -7.65 -10.47
CA GLU A 123 15.21 -8.01 -9.98
C GLU A 123 15.76 -6.87 -9.12
N GLY A 124 16.69 -7.19 -8.23
CA GLY A 124 17.29 -6.23 -7.33
C GLY A 124 16.42 -5.83 -6.13
N THR A 125 16.91 -4.82 -5.41
CA THR A 125 16.25 -4.22 -4.24
C THR A 125 16.15 -2.71 -4.43
N VAL A 126 14.98 -2.14 -4.14
CA VAL A 126 14.77 -0.70 -4.07
C VAL A 126 14.68 -0.29 -2.60
N GLU A 127 15.57 0.58 -2.17
CA GLU A 127 15.55 1.18 -0.85
C GLU A 127 14.85 2.53 -0.91
N VAL A 128 13.69 2.65 -0.24
CA VAL A 128 12.89 3.88 -0.21
C VAL A 128 12.96 4.49 1.18
N SER A 129 13.78 5.53 1.31
CA SER A 129 13.94 6.27 2.56
C SER A 129 12.83 7.30 2.74
N PHE A 130 12.28 7.40 3.95
CA PHE A 130 11.20 8.32 4.27
C PHE A 130 11.40 9.00 5.61
N ARG A 131 10.68 10.11 5.79
CA ARG A 131 10.69 10.92 7.01
C ARG A 131 9.29 11.24 7.48
N ILE A 132 9.01 10.95 8.75
CA ILE A 132 7.80 11.40 9.46
C ILE A 132 8.08 12.75 10.13
N LYS A 133 7.26 13.74 9.78
CA LYS A 133 7.26 15.10 10.35
C LYS A 133 6.07 15.30 11.28
N GLY A 134 6.17 16.29 12.16
CA GLY A 134 5.11 16.67 13.10
C GLY A 134 5.14 15.93 14.44
N ALA A 135 6.03 14.94 14.59
CA ALA A 135 6.47 14.42 15.87
C ALA A 135 7.37 15.44 16.58
N GLU A 136 7.65 15.22 17.87
CA GLU A 136 8.60 16.05 18.63
C GLU A 136 9.99 15.96 18.04
N ASP A 137 10.41 14.74 17.73
CA ASP A 137 11.60 14.42 16.96
C ASP A 137 11.17 13.80 15.62
N PRO A 138 11.66 14.30 14.48
CA PRO A 138 11.43 13.66 13.19
C PRO A 138 11.92 12.21 13.22
N TYR A 139 11.14 11.31 12.65
CA TYR A 139 11.52 9.91 12.50
C TYR A 139 11.92 9.63 11.06
N GLU A 140 13.00 8.90 10.86
CA GLU A 140 13.53 8.50 9.54
C GLU A 140 13.73 6.99 9.52
N SER A 141 13.36 6.37 8.41
CA SER A 141 13.42 4.92 8.21
C SER A 141 13.41 4.63 6.70
N THR A 142 13.71 3.40 6.33
CA THR A 142 13.86 2.97 4.94
C THR A 142 13.06 1.70 4.72
N PHE A 143 12.26 1.69 3.67
CA PHE A 143 11.60 0.48 3.18
C PHE A 143 12.54 -0.25 2.22
N GLU A 144 12.71 -1.54 2.43
CA GLU A 144 13.30 -2.44 1.44
C GLU A 144 12.17 -3.02 0.60
N VAL A 145 12.14 -2.67 -0.68
CA VAL A 145 11.21 -3.21 -1.67
C VAL A 145 11.95 -4.25 -2.50
N THR A 146 11.51 -5.50 -2.40
CA THR A 146 12.11 -6.63 -3.11
C THR A 146 11.33 -6.94 -4.38
N GLU A 147 11.76 -8.00 -5.08
CA GLU A 147 11.17 -8.55 -6.30
C GLU A 147 9.63 -8.44 -6.33
N GLY A 148 9.12 -7.78 -7.38
CA GLY A 148 7.68 -7.62 -7.61
C GLY A 148 6.98 -6.62 -6.68
N GLY A 149 7.73 -5.73 -6.02
CA GLY A 149 7.15 -4.65 -5.20
C GLY A 149 6.79 -5.05 -3.76
N SER A 150 7.31 -6.17 -3.29
CA SER A 150 7.03 -6.67 -1.94
C SER A 150 7.81 -5.87 -0.88
N TYR A 151 7.15 -5.46 0.20
CA TYR A 151 7.78 -4.76 1.32
C TYR A 151 7.04 -5.03 2.65
N SER A 152 7.69 -4.74 3.76
CA SER A 152 7.06 -4.78 5.09
C SER A 152 6.69 -3.37 5.57
N PRO A 153 5.45 -3.12 6.01
CA PRO A 153 5.08 -1.83 6.57
C PRO A 153 5.80 -1.60 7.91
N ASP A 154 6.17 -0.35 8.16
CA ASP A 154 6.92 0.04 9.35
C ASP A 154 5.96 0.55 10.43
N GLU A 155 6.07 0.02 11.64
CA GLU A 155 5.26 0.43 12.79
C GLU A 155 6.14 1.07 13.87
N VAL A 156 5.94 2.35 14.10
CA VAL A 156 6.74 3.14 15.03
C VAL A 156 5.84 3.88 16.02
N MET A 157 6.34 4.04 17.25
CA MET A 157 5.74 4.93 18.24
C MET A 157 6.49 6.26 18.25
N VAL A 158 5.79 7.36 17.99
CA VAL A 158 6.34 8.72 17.98
C VAL A 158 5.64 9.59 19.02
N SER A 159 6.38 10.52 19.61
CA SER A 159 5.82 11.51 20.55
C SER A 159 5.41 12.78 19.83
N THR A 160 4.37 13.45 20.33
CA THR A 160 3.87 14.73 19.79
C THR A 160 3.60 15.72 20.91
N ARG A 161 3.91 17.00 20.68
CA ARG A 161 3.69 18.07 21.68
C ARG A 161 2.23 18.24 22.10
N SER A 162 1.28 17.84 21.26
CA SER A 162 -0.15 17.93 21.55
C SER A 162 -0.97 16.95 20.71
N SER A 163 -2.18 16.66 21.17
CA SER A 163 -3.13 15.78 20.46
C SER A 163 -3.53 16.27 19.06
N LYS A 164 -3.37 17.58 18.81
CA LYS A 164 -3.70 18.26 17.55
C LYS A 164 -2.53 18.29 16.56
N ALA A 165 -1.36 17.79 16.94
CA ALA A 165 -0.22 17.69 16.04
C ALA A 165 -0.60 16.84 14.81
N LYS A 166 -0.20 17.31 13.63
CA LYS A 166 -0.42 16.60 12.37
C LYS A 166 0.86 15.86 12.00
N LEU A 167 0.77 14.54 11.94
CA LEU A 167 1.85 13.70 11.43
C LEU A 167 1.72 13.59 9.92
N THR A 168 2.82 13.78 9.21
CA THR A 168 2.92 13.63 7.74
C THR A 168 4.18 12.84 7.42
N ALA A 169 4.15 12.04 6.36
CA ALA A 169 5.35 11.39 5.85
C ALA A 169 5.69 11.92 4.46
N GLU A 170 6.97 11.92 4.14
CA GLU A 170 7.47 12.18 2.79
C GLU A 170 8.60 11.21 2.47
N VAL A 171 8.68 10.76 1.22
CA VAL A 171 9.87 10.08 0.72
C VAL A 171 11.01 11.10 0.72
N THR A 172 12.17 10.71 1.20
CA THR A 172 13.37 11.55 1.21
C THR A 172 14.31 11.13 0.10
N ASP A 173 14.50 9.82 -0.10
CA ASP A 173 15.47 9.26 -1.03
C ASP A 173 15.01 7.90 -1.58
N VAL A 174 15.55 7.51 -2.74
CA VAL A 174 15.28 6.22 -3.39
C VAL A 174 16.57 5.75 -4.05
N GLU A 175 17.03 4.57 -3.64
CA GLU A 175 18.20 3.91 -4.20
C GLU A 175 17.80 2.55 -4.79
N TYR A 176 18.35 2.20 -5.95
CA TYR A 176 18.10 0.93 -6.61
C TYR A 176 19.41 0.17 -6.77
N SER A 177 19.45 -1.06 -6.25
CA SER A 177 20.54 -2.01 -6.45
C SER A 177 20.03 -3.17 -7.30
N PRO A 178 20.42 -3.26 -8.59
CA PRO A 178 20.06 -4.37 -9.46
C PRO A 178 20.65 -5.71 -9.00
#